data_AF-A0AA37P572-F1
#
_entry.id   AF-A0AA37P572-F1
#
_cell.length_a   1.000
_cell.length_b   1.000
_cell.length_c   1.000
_cell.angle_alpha   90.00
_cell.angle_beta   90.00
_cell.angle_gamma   90.00
#
_symmetry.space_group_name_H-M   'P 1'
#
loop_
_entity.id
_entity.type
_entity.pdbx_description
1 polymer ?
#
loop_
_entity_poly.entity_id
_entity_poly.type
_entity_poly.pdbx_seq_one_letter_code
_entity_poly.pdbx_strand_id
1 'polypeptide(L)'
;MGPSVKLASKPTPPDYEGSALEKVYNVMAASFTEGFPADGDHLKAAQVTYEVVMGTAVGQGREAEGMLPLGRDMAKRVYDVVEVWQKTMKVFGDTCNSVFLEK
;
A
#
# COMPACT_ATOMS: atom_id res chain seq x y z
N MET A 1 15.50 10.24 6.24
CA MET A 1 15.48 9.35 5.06
C MET A 1 16.50 9.90 4.07
N GLY A 2 17.42 9.07 3.57
CA GLY A 2 18.33 9.48 2.50
C GLY A 2 17.61 9.49 1.15
N PRO A 3 18.09 10.26 0.15
CA PRO A 3 17.44 10.33 -1.14
C PRO A 3 17.48 8.96 -1.84
N SER A 4 16.30 8.41 -2.13
CA SER A 4 16.12 7.07 -2.73
C SER A 4 16.11 7.08 -4.26
N VAL A 5 16.15 8.26 -4.89
CA VAL A 5 16.04 8.43 -6.34
C VAL A 5 17.37 8.93 -6.91
N LYS A 6 17.98 8.18 -7.83
CA LYS A 6 19.08 8.69 -8.66
C LYS A 6 18.48 9.17 -9.98
N LEU A 7 18.34 10.49 -10.14
CA LEU A 7 17.91 11.07 -11.42
C LEU A 7 18.98 10.80 -12.49
N ALA A 8 18.53 10.48 -13.71
CA ALA A 8 19.43 10.26 -14.84
C ALA A 8 20.23 11.55 -15.14
N SER A 9 21.48 11.40 -15.57
CA SER A 9 22.36 12.52 -15.89
C SER A 9 22.00 13.27 -17.18
N LYS A 10 21.08 12.71 -17.98
CA LYS A 10 20.57 13.34 -19.21
C LYS A 10 19.24 14.03 -18.92
N PRO A 11 19.07 15.31 -19.31
CA PRO A 11 17.79 16.01 -19.20
C PRO A 11 16.69 15.28 -19.97
N THR A 12 15.46 15.39 -19.48
CA THR A 12 14.28 14.97 -20.22
C THR A 12 14.21 15.75 -21.55
N PRO A 13 13.95 15.08 -22.69
CA PRO A 13 13.81 15.77 -23.96
C PRO A 13 12.71 16.86 -23.95
N PRO A 14 12.87 17.99 -24.67
CA PRO A 14 11.95 19.14 -24.59
C PRO A 14 10.51 18.84 -25.02
N ASP A 15 10.30 17.82 -25.84
CA ASP A 15 8.99 17.35 -26.30
C ASP A 15 8.12 16.76 -25.17
N TYR A 16 8.70 16.51 -23.99
CA TYR A 16 7.97 16.06 -22.81
C TYR A 16 7.55 17.20 -21.87
N GLU A 17 7.87 18.47 -22.16
CA GLU A 17 7.36 19.62 -21.40
C GLU A 17 5.81 19.67 -21.45
N GLY A 18 5.19 19.89 -20.31
CA GLY A 18 3.74 19.85 -20.09
C GLY A 18 3.14 18.43 -19.98
N SER A 19 3.93 17.37 -20.20
CA SER A 19 3.43 15.99 -20.24
C SER A 19 3.22 15.38 -18.85
N ALA A 20 2.51 14.25 -18.80
CA ALA A 20 2.42 13.44 -17.59
C ALA A 20 3.80 12.93 -17.12
N LEU A 21 4.74 12.71 -18.05
CA LEU A 21 6.10 12.27 -17.72
C LEU A 21 6.86 13.35 -16.95
N GLU A 22 6.75 14.61 -17.37
CA GLU A 22 7.38 15.73 -16.68
C GLU A 22 6.81 15.89 -15.26
N LYS A 23 5.50 15.75 -15.08
CA LYS A 23 4.88 15.79 -13.74
C LYS A 23 5.42 14.71 -12.81
N VAL A 24 5.58 13.48 -13.32
CA VAL A 24 6.18 12.38 -12.55
C VAL A 24 7.65 12.67 -12.22
N TYR A 25 8.41 13.19 -13.18
CA TYR A 25 9.80 13.59 -12.98
C TYR A 25 9.92 14.67 -11.91
N ASN A 26 9.04 15.67 -11.91
CA ASN A 26 9.03 16.75 -10.93
C ASN A 26 8.70 16.25 -9.52
N VAL A 27 7.77 15.31 -9.37
CA VAL A 27 7.49 14.67 -8.06
C VAL A 27 8.69 13.86 -7.58
N MET A 28 9.33 13.11 -8.48
CA MET A 28 10.54 12.34 -8.15
C MET A 28 11.74 13.24 -7.80
N ALA A 29 11.91 14.35 -8.50
CA ALA A 29 12.96 15.33 -8.22
C ALA A 29 12.71 16.05 -6.89
N ALA A 30 11.48 16.47 -6.62
CA ALA A 30 11.10 17.05 -5.32
C ALA A 30 11.34 16.06 -4.17
N SER A 31 11.12 14.76 -4.40
CA SER A 31 11.39 13.73 -3.39
C SER A 31 12.87 13.58 -3.03
N PHE A 32 13.79 14.01 -3.90
CA PHE A 32 15.23 14.00 -3.65
C PHE A 32 15.64 15.11 -2.68
N THR A 33 14.97 16.26 -2.74
CA THR A 33 15.29 17.45 -1.95
C THR A 33 14.47 17.57 -0.68
N GLU A 34 13.17 17.30 -0.76
CA GLU A 34 12.20 17.50 0.32
C GLU A 34 11.78 16.19 1.00
N GLY A 35 12.18 15.05 0.42
CA GLY A 35 11.66 13.74 0.78
C GLY A 35 10.25 13.53 0.22
N PHE A 36 9.82 12.27 0.10
CA PHE A 36 8.40 12.02 -0.15
C PHE A 36 7.62 12.46 1.10
N PRO A 37 6.57 13.29 0.97
CA PRO A 37 5.69 13.57 2.09
C PRO A 37 5.09 12.25 2.55
N ALA A 38 5.37 11.87 3.80
CA ALA A 38 4.76 10.68 4.38
C ALA A 38 3.26 10.94 4.53
N ASP A 39 2.42 10.21 3.79
CA ASP A 39 0.95 10.25 3.94
C ASP A 39 0.47 9.45 5.17
N GLY A 40 1.34 9.31 6.18
CA GLY A 40 1.11 8.50 7.37
C GLY A 40 1.53 9.22 8.64
N ASP A 41 0.64 9.17 9.64
CA ASP A 41 0.93 9.61 11.01
C ASP A 41 1.45 8.41 11.82
N HIS A 42 2.77 8.35 12.00
CA HIS A 42 3.44 7.27 12.70
C HIS A 42 3.11 7.23 14.20
N LEU A 43 2.82 8.38 14.82
CA LEU A 43 2.46 8.43 16.25
C LEU A 43 1.07 7.85 16.46
N LYS A 44 0.12 8.24 15.60
CA LYS A 44 -1.22 7.66 15.60
C LYS A 44 -1.20 6.17 15.32
N ALA A 45 -0.36 5.72 14.38
CA ALA A 45 -0.22 4.30 14.07
C ALA A 45 0.32 3.49 15.25
N ALA A 46 1.35 4.00 15.93
CA ALA A 46 1.91 3.36 17.12
C ALA A 46 0.89 3.29 18.26
N GLN A 47 0.17 4.38 18.52
CA GLN A 47 -0.89 4.43 19.53
C GLN A 47 -1.97 3.38 19.27
N VAL A 48 -2.51 3.34 18.05
CA VAL A 48 -3.55 2.39 17.67
C VAL A 48 -3.07 0.94 17.80
N THR A 49 -1.81 0.66 17.42
CA THR A 49 -1.22 -0.67 17.59
C THR A 49 -1.13 -1.05 19.07
N TYR A 50 -0.69 -0.12 19.92
CA TYR A 50 -0.62 -0.32 21.37
C TYR A 50 -2.01 -0.60 21.96
N GLU A 51 -3.01 0.18 21.58
CA GLU A 51 -4.40 0.03 22.04
C GLU A 51 -4.95 -1.36 21.72
N VAL A 52 -4.69 -1.87 20.50
CA VAL A 52 -5.07 -3.23 20.09
C VAL A 52 -4.36 -4.31 20.91
N VAL A 53 -3.04 -4.22 21.05
CA VAL A 53 -2.26 -5.22 21.81
C VAL A 53 -2.65 -5.26 23.28
N MET A 54 -2.95 -4.11 23.88
CA MET A 54 -3.32 -4.01 25.29
C MET A 54 -4.81 -4.26 25.57
N GLY A 55 -5.65 -4.42 24.53
CA GLY A 55 -7.11 -4.55 24.71
C GLY A 55 -7.75 -3.30 25.30
N THR A 56 -7.26 -2.12 24.91
CA THR A 56 -7.78 -0.82 25.40
C THR A 56 -8.31 0.01 24.23
N ALA A 57 -9.23 0.95 24.50
CA ALA A 57 -9.82 1.83 23.49
C ALA A 57 -10.28 1.07 22.23
N VAL A 58 -9.69 1.34 21.05
CA VAL A 58 -10.08 0.70 19.78
C VAL A 58 -9.80 -0.82 19.75
N GLY A 59 -8.97 -1.29 20.67
CA GLY A 59 -8.55 -2.68 20.83
C GLY A 59 -9.42 -3.54 21.73
N GLN A 60 -10.36 -2.96 22.47
CA GLN A 60 -11.23 -3.73 23.39
C GLN A 60 -12.03 -4.80 22.63
N GLY A 61 -11.84 -6.07 23.01
CA GLY A 61 -12.50 -7.21 22.35
C GLY A 61 -11.99 -7.52 20.95
N ARG A 62 -10.84 -6.97 20.55
CA ARG A 62 -10.17 -7.17 19.25
C ARG A 62 -8.71 -7.58 19.40
N GLU A 63 -8.32 -8.06 20.59
CA GLU A 63 -6.94 -8.37 20.97
C GLU A 63 -6.35 -9.51 20.14
N ALA A 64 -7.20 -10.38 19.59
CA ALA A 64 -6.81 -11.50 18.75
C ALA A 64 -6.59 -11.12 17.26
N GLU A 65 -6.93 -9.89 16.86
CA GLU A 65 -6.79 -9.45 15.46
C GLU A 65 -5.32 -9.14 15.13
N GLY A 66 -4.67 -10.05 14.42
CA GLY A 66 -3.23 -9.96 14.14
C GLY A 66 -2.82 -9.02 13.00
N MET A 67 -3.76 -8.53 12.19
CA MET A 67 -3.46 -7.73 11.01
C MET A 67 -4.22 -6.42 11.01
N LEU A 68 -3.49 -5.31 11.15
CA LEU A 68 -4.04 -3.96 11.24
C LEU A 68 -3.51 -3.09 10.10
N PRO A 69 -4.17 -3.10 8.92
CA PRO A 69 -3.74 -2.30 7.78
C PRO A 69 -4.07 -0.81 8.04
N LEU A 70 -3.05 -0.02 8.37
CA LEU A 70 -3.16 1.39 8.75
C LEU A 70 -2.79 2.34 7.59
N GLY A 71 -3.60 3.37 7.39
CA GLY A 71 -3.41 4.38 6.35
C GLY A 71 -4.75 4.88 5.80
N ARG A 72 -4.72 5.97 5.04
CA ARG A 72 -5.92 6.65 4.51
C ARG A 72 -6.87 5.70 3.77
N ASP A 73 -6.33 4.88 2.87
CA ASP A 73 -7.11 4.04 1.95
C ASP A 73 -6.91 2.53 2.16
N MET A 74 -6.24 2.14 3.25
CA MET A 74 -5.86 0.75 3.48
C MET A 74 -7.05 -0.19 3.57
N ALA A 75 -8.14 0.22 4.23
CA ALA A 75 -9.36 -0.58 4.32
C ALA A 75 -9.96 -0.85 2.92
N LYS A 76 -10.12 0.21 2.11
CA LYS A 76 -10.61 0.08 0.73
C LYS A 76 -9.70 -0.84 -0.09
N ARG A 77 -8.38 -0.67 0.03
CA ARG A 77 -7.41 -1.48 -0.71
C ARG A 77 -7.52 -2.97 -0.38
N VAL A 78 -7.72 -3.31 0.90
CA VAL A 78 -7.94 -4.69 1.32
C VAL A 78 -9.24 -5.24 0.74
N TYR A 79 -10.33 -4.47 0.78
CA TYR A 79 -11.60 -4.89 0.18
C TYR A 79 -11.51 -5.14 -1.32
N ASP A 80 -10.89 -4.22 -2.07
CA ASP A 80 -10.71 -4.36 -3.51
C ASP A 80 -9.94 -5.67 -3.85
N VAL A 81 -8.90 -6.02 -3.06
CA VAL A 81 -8.13 -7.26 -3.26
C VAL A 81 -8.98 -8.49 -2.93
N VAL A 82 -9.69 -8.48 -1.80
CA VAL A 82 -10.56 -9.60 -1.39
C VAL A 82 -11.64 -9.85 -2.44
N GLU A 83 -12.27 -8.80 -2.97
CA GLU A 83 -13.31 -8.89 -3.99
C GLU A 83 -12.80 -9.58 -5.26
N VAL A 84 -11.59 -9.20 -5.73
CA VAL A 84 -10.97 -9.84 -6.90
C VAL A 84 -10.73 -11.34 -6.67
N TRP A 85 -10.24 -11.72 -5.49
CA TRP A 85 -10.04 -13.12 -5.14
C TRP A 85 -11.37 -13.89 -5.04
N GLN A 86 -12.38 -13.31 -4.42
CA GLN A 86 -13.72 -13.90 -4.34
C GLN A 86 -14.30 -14.14 -5.74
N LYS A 87 -14.19 -13.17 -6.64
CA LYS A 87 -14.61 -13.31 -8.04
C LYS A 87 -13.83 -14.42 -8.75
N THR A 88 -12.52 -14.47 -8.55
CA THR A 88 -11.65 -15.49 -9.17
C THR A 88 -12.03 -16.89 -8.71
N MET A 89 -12.23 -17.09 -7.40
CA MET A 89 -12.66 -18.37 -6.84
C MET A 89 -14.08 -18.75 -7.27
N LYS A 90 -14.96 -17.79 -7.51
CA LYS A 90 -16.29 -18.07 -8.07
C LYS A 90 -16.24 -18.60 -9.52
N VAL A 91 -15.26 -18.17 -10.31
CA VAL A 91 -15.13 -18.58 -11.72
C VAL A 91 -14.32 -19.87 -11.86
N PHE A 92 -13.21 -19.98 -11.13
CA PHE A 92 -12.23 -21.04 -11.30
C PHE A 92 -12.14 -21.98 -10.10
N GLY A 93 -13.02 -21.85 -9.10
CA GLY A 93 -12.94 -22.61 -7.85
C GLY A 93 -12.90 -24.12 -8.07
N ASP A 94 -13.75 -24.64 -8.95
CA ASP A 94 -13.77 -26.07 -9.28
C ASP A 94 -12.45 -26.53 -9.90
N THR A 95 -11.89 -25.76 -10.83
CA THR A 95 -10.57 -26.03 -11.42
C THR A 95 -9.46 -25.93 -10.37
N CYS A 96 -9.47 -24.93 -9.50
CA CYS A 96 -8.48 -24.80 -8.43
C CYS A 96 -8.52 -25.99 -7.47
N ASN A 97 -9.73 -26.51 -7.19
CA ASN A 97 -9.94 -27.65 -6.30
C ASN A 97 -9.72 -29.00 -6.99
N SER A 98 -9.54 -29.07 -8.32
CA SER A 98 -9.34 -30.33 -9.04
C SER A 98 -7.87 -30.72 -9.23
N VAL A 99 -6.93 -29.82 -8.90
CA VAL A 99 -5.48 -30.04 -9.11
C VAL A 99 -4.86 -30.61 -7.84
N PHE A 100 -5.08 -31.91 -7.59
CA PHE A 100 -4.46 -32.67 -6.51
C PHE A 100 -4.12 -34.10 -6.95
N LEU A 101 -3.22 -34.77 -6.22
CA LEU A 101 -2.89 -36.17 -6.47
C LEU A 101 -4.00 -37.07 -5.92
N GLU A 102 -4.50 -37.98 -6.74
CA GLU A 102 -5.39 -39.05 -6.30
C GLU A 102 -4.61 -40.04 -5.42
N LYS A 103 -5.27 -40.56 -4.38
CA LYS A 103 -4.71 -41.57 -3.47
C LYS A 103 -4.90 -42.98 -4.00
#